data_AF-A0A3C1Z7C4-F1
#
_entry.id   AF-A0A3C1Z7C4-F1
#
_cell.length_a   1.000
_cell.length_b   1.000
_cell.length_c   1.000
_cell.angle_alpha   90.00
_cell.angle_beta   90.00
_cell.angle_gamma   90.00
#
_symmetry.space_group_name_H-M   'P 1'
#
loop_
_entity.id
_entity.type
_entity.pdbx_description
1 polymer ?
#
loop_
_entity_poly.entity_id
_entity_poly.type
_entity_poly.pdbx_seq_one_letter_code
_entity_poly.pdbx_strand_id
1 'polypeptide(L)'
;MQALVGAAGFQFRSGENLLKQTRPEDNSRSAELAGALLLIVSPPQTRTKLDEAARRLEALSALPFDDAVAAEAAYQRVRLAQTRGELADTPLAGRYREIWTRFPDSPQAERAIVYAAIVVQHQPGPMEARRTALLTFEEEVRGLLRSPAARRLYHLSASLAWGRLFDDEDRACAHLLVVYELGLASHYTFSDVLFRLGEYHRRKGEEATAARFFREFVARYPADRRTDLARCLALQLQPHEP
;
A
#
# COMPACT_ATOMS: atom_id res chain seq x y z
N MET A 1 -16.31 10.40 -0.58
CA MET A 1 -15.03 9.92 0.02
C MET A 1 -15.20 8.76 1.03
N GLN A 2 -16.42 8.46 1.52
CA GLN A 2 -16.68 7.37 2.48
C GLN A 2 -16.81 5.95 1.85
N ALA A 3 -17.17 5.82 0.57
CA ALA A 3 -17.51 4.51 -0.02
C ALA A 3 -16.31 3.66 -0.49
N LEU A 4 -15.11 4.22 -0.61
CA LEU A 4 -13.92 3.52 -1.17
C LEU A 4 -12.85 3.16 -0.15
N VAL A 5 -12.99 3.62 1.10
CA VAL A 5 -12.19 3.14 2.24
C VAL A 5 -12.52 1.66 2.55
N GLY A 6 -13.69 1.17 2.13
CA GLY A 6 -14.14 -0.21 2.37
C GLY A 6 -13.46 -1.29 1.52
N ALA A 7 -12.90 -0.96 0.35
CA ALA A 7 -12.27 -1.95 -0.54
C ALA A 7 -10.84 -2.34 -0.12
N ALA A 8 -10.18 -1.49 0.67
CA ALA A 8 -8.95 -1.82 1.34
C ALA A 8 -9.27 -2.05 2.82
N GLY A 9 -9.70 -3.26 3.16
CA GLY A 9 -9.97 -3.69 4.53
C GLY A 9 -8.74 -3.53 5.41
N PHE A 10 -8.53 -2.32 5.92
CA PHE A 10 -7.40 -1.93 6.73
C PHE A 10 -7.77 -2.11 8.20
N GLN A 11 -7.64 -3.35 8.67
CA GLN A 11 -7.73 -3.64 10.09
C GLN A 11 -6.42 -3.22 10.79
N PHE A 12 -6.56 -2.43 11.85
CA PHE A 12 -5.54 -2.16 12.86
C PHE A 12 -5.13 -3.46 13.58
N ARG A 13 -4.52 -4.43 12.89
CA ARG A 13 -4.03 -5.68 13.51
C ARG A 13 -2.68 -5.53 14.22
N SER A 14 -2.12 -4.32 14.33
CA SER A 14 -0.83 -4.08 14.95
C SER A 14 -0.88 -3.95 16.48
N GLY A 15 -1.99 -3.49 17.06
CA GLY A 15 -2.08 -3.22 18.50
C GLY A 15 -1.95 -4.47 19.38
N GLU A 16 -2.69 -5.54 19.05
CA GLU A 16 -2.67 -6.79 19.82
C GLU A 16 -1.34 -7.55 19.71
N ASN A 17 -0.67 -7.48 18.56
CA ASN A 17 0.63 -8.12 18.37
C ASN A 17 1.75 -7.37 19.11
N LEU A 18 1.67 -6.04 19.24
CA LEU A 18 2.61 -5.26 20.04
C LEU A 18 2.52 -5.58 21.55
N LEU A 19 1.29 -5.76 22.05
CA LEU A 19 1.04 -6.16 23.44
C LEU A 19 1.60 -7.55 23.78
N LYS A 20 1.68 -8.45 22.80
CA LYS A 20 2.26 -9.80 23.00
C LYS A 20 3.79 -9.85 22.88
N GLN A 21 4.41 -8.81 22.32
CA GLN A 21 5.86 -8.75 22.06
C GLN A 21 6.63 -7.87 23.05
N THR A 22 5.93 -7.13 23.91
CA THR A 22 6.57 -6.26 24.91
C THR A 22 6.96 -7.07 26.14
N ARG A 23 8.27 -7.21 26.38
CA ARG A 23 8.80 -7.78 27.63
C ARG A 23 8.46 -6.81 28.79
N PRO A 24 8.12 -7.30 29.99
CA PRO A 24 7.71 -6.44 31.12
C PRO A 24 8.76 -5.39 31.54
N GLU A 25 10.01 -5.60 31.17
CA GLU A 25 11.17 -4.83 31.63
C GLU A 25 11.58 -3.70 30.65
N ASP A 26 10.99 -3.64 29.44
CA ASP A 26 11.23 -2.59 28.44
C ASP A 26 10.18 -1.47 28.47
N ASN A 27 10.34 -0.61 29.48
CA ASN A 27 10.10 0.84 29.53
C ASN A 27 8.69 1.43 29.24
N SER A 28 8.22 2.25 30.18
CA SER A 28 6.97 3.05 30.19
C SER A 28 6.48 3.58 28.83
N ARG A 29 7.35 3.98 27.90
CA ARG A 29 6.98 4.46 26.56
C ARG A 29 6.31 3.38 25.69
N SER A 30 6.77 2.13 25.76
CA SER A 30 6.17 1.00 25.04
C SER A 30 4.76 0.71 25.57
N ALA A 31 4.58 0.79 26.89
CA ALA A 31 3.28 0.65 27.54
C ALA A 31 2.33 1.81 27.18
N GLU A 32 2.82 3.05 27.15
CA GLU A 32 2.05 4.21 26.70
C GLU A 32 1.63 4.10 25.24
N LEU A 33 2.54 3.65 24.36
CA LEU A 33 2.22 3.39 22.96
C LEU A 33 1.11 2.34 22.86
N ALA A 34 1.25 1.22 23.56
CA ALA A 34 0.25 0.16 23.55
C ALA A 34 -1.11 0.64 24.09
N GLY A 35 -1.12 1.44 25.16
CA GLY A 35 -2.32 2.08 25.69
C GLY A 35 -3.00 3.01 24.68
N ALA A 36 -2.23 3.81 23.95
CA ALA A 36 -2.75 4.66 22.88
C ALA A 36 -3.36 3.84 21.73
N LEU A 37 -2.72 2.74 21.33
CA LEU A 37 -3.25 1.85 20.28
C LEU A 37 -4.53 1.13 20.71
N LEU A 38 -4.63 0.72 21.99
CA LEU A 38 -5.85 0.15 22.55
C LEU A 38 -7.04 1.10 22.44
N LEU A 39 -6.84 2.39 22.75
CA LEU A 39 -7.90 3.40 22.58
C LEU A 39 -8.41 3.50 21.14
N ILE A 40 -7.56 3.22 20.14
CA ILE A 40 -7.93 3.21 18.72
C ILE A 40 -8.71 1.94 18.36
N VAL A 41 -8.30 0.76 18.84
CA VAL A 41 -8.89 -0.51 18.39
C VAL A 41 -10.08 -0.99 19.23
N SER A 42 -10.18 -0.55 20.48
CA SER A 42 -11.19 -1.06 21.42
C SER A 42 -12.57 -0.43 21.21
N PRO A 43 -13.61 -1.21 20.86
CA PRO A 43 -14.97 -0.71 20.76
C PRO A 43 -15.53 -0.32 22.14
N PRO A 44 -16.45 0.66 22.22
CA PRO A 44 -16.81 1.59 21.16
C PRO A 44 -15.69 2.62 20.89
N GLN A 45 -15.45 2.95 19.61
CA GLN A 45 -14.53 3.99 19.16
C GLN A 45 -15.18 5.37 19.31
N THR A 46 -15.12 5.93 20.51
CA THR A 46 -15.68 7.26 20.79
C THR A 46 -14.70 8.38 20.41
N ARG A 47 -15.21 9.58 20.07
CA ARG A 47 -14.37 10.76 19.78
C ARG A 47 -13.38 11.05 20.91
N THR A 48 -13.80 10.97 22.17
CA THR A 48 -12.95 11.15 23.35
C THR A 48 -11.75 10.19 23.37
N LYS A 49 -11.97 8.89 23.13
CA LYS A 49 -10.88 7.91 23.07
C LYS A 49 -9.90 8.20 21.94
N LEU A 50 -10.40 8.62 20.77
CA LEU A 50 -9.56 8.94 19.62
C LEU A 50 -8.78 10.24 19.83
N ASP A 51 -9.35 11.25 20.48
CA ASP A 51 -8.66 12.48 20.86
C ASP A 51 -7.58 12.19 21.91
N GLU A 52 -7.86 11.31 22.87
CA GLU A 52 -6.87 10.86 23.84
C GLU A 52 -5.73 10.08 23.19
N ALA A 53 -6.03 9.14 22.29
CA ALA A 53 -5.02 8.41 21.53
C ALA A 53 -4.14 9.36 20.73
N ALA A 54 -4.73 10.34 20.04
CA ALA A 54 -3.99 11.34 19.26
C ALA A 54 -2.99 12.12 20.12
N ARG A 55 -3.42 12.61 21.31
CA ARG A 55 -2.55 13.32 22.25
C ARG A 55 -1.39 12.45 22.75
N ARG A 56 -1.66 11.18 23.10
CA ARG A 56 -0.62 10.24 23.57
C ARG A 56 0.40 9.95 22.46
N LEU A 57 -0.06 9.70 21.24
CA LEU A 57 0.81 9.45 20.08
C LEU A 57 1.66 10.68 19.74
N GLU A 58 1.07 11.88 19.79
CA GLU A 58 1.78 13.14 19.61
C GLU A 58 2.90 13.30 20.64
N ALA A 59 2.58 13.16 21.93
CA ALA A 59 3.55 13.26 23.01
C ALA A 59 4.72 12.27 22.84
N LEU A 60 4.43 11.01 22.49
CA LEU A 60 5.47 10.00 22.24
C LEU A 60 6.34 10.34 21.03
N SER A 61 5.74 10.83 19.94
CA SER A 61 6.47 11.16 18.71
C SER A 61 7.28 12.46 18.80
N ALA A 62 6.91 13.38 19.70
CA ALA A 62 7.58 14.66 19.91
C ALA A 62 8.87 14.57 20.74
N LEU A 63 9.09 13.45 21.44
CA LEU A 63 10.30 13.24 22.22
C LEU A 63 11.54 13.16 21.30
N PRO A 64 12.73 13.56 21.78
CA PRO A 64 13.98 13.56 21.00
C PRO A 64 14.61 12.16 20.93
N PHE A 65 13.78 11.12 20.73
CA PHE A 65 14.22 9.76 20.53
C PHE A 65 13.95 9.33 19.09
N ASP A 66 14.93 8.71 18.47
CA ASP A 66 14.82 8.15 17.12
C ASP A 66 14.82 6.61 17.18
N ASP A 67 13.84 6.07 17.90
CA ASP A 67 13.66 4.64 18.13
C ASP A 67 12.35 4.09 17.55
N ALA A 68 12.16 2.77 17.66
CA ALA A 68 10.99 2.07 17.13
C ALA A 68 9.66 2.56 17.73
N VAL A 69 9.66 3.01 18.99
CA VAL A 69 8.45 3.53 19.66
C VAL A 69 8.08 4.89 19.08
N ALA A 70 9.06 5.78 18.92
CA ALA A 70 8.84 7.09 18.30
C ALA A 70 8.36 6.96 16.84
N ALA A 71 8.96 6.05 16.06
CA ALA A 71 8.58 5.78 14.68
C ALA A 71 7.15 5.23 14.57
N GLU A 72 6.76 4.25 15.40
CA GLU A 72 5.40 3.71 15.42
C GLU A 72 4.38 4.75 15.91
N ALA A 73 4.73 5.55 16.93
CA ALA A 73 3.86 6.62 17.41
C ALA A 73 3.59 7.67 16.31
N ALA A 74 4.64 8.13 15.62
CA ALA A 74 4.53 9.08 14.53
C ALA A 74 3.66 8.52 13.39
N TYR A 75 3.91 7.28 12.98
CA TYR A 75 3.13 6.60 11.96
C TYR A 75 1.64 6.47 12.34
N GLN A 76 1.35 6.00 13.55
CA GLN A 76 -0.03 5.80 14.00
C GLN A 76 -0.78 7.12 14.19
N ARG A 77 -0.08 8.21 14.54
CA ARG A 77 -0.66 9.56 14.58
C ARG A 77 -1.18 9.98 13.21
N VAL A 78 -0.36 9.82 12.17
CA VAL A 78 -0.75 10.16 10.79
C VAL A 78 -1.89 9.27 10.30
N ARG A 79 -1.86 7.98 10.64
CA ARG A 79 -2.95 7.03 10.34
C ARG A 79 -4.28 7.44 10.97
N LEU A 80 -4.25 7.81 12.24
CA LEU A 80 -5.44 8.22 12.97
C LEU A 80 -6.05 9.49 12.34
N ALA A 81 -5.22 10.49 12.03
CA ALA A 81 -5.67 11.71 11.35
C ALA A 81 -6.29 11.41 9.98
N GLN A 82 -5.68 10.51 9.19
CA GLN A 82 -6.21 10.06 7.91
C GLN A 82 -7.60 9.42 8.06
N THR A 83 -7.78 8.49 9.00
CA THR A 83 -9.06 7.80 9.22
C THR A 83 -10.16 8.75 9.69
N ARG A 84 -9.80 9.76 10.46
CA ARG A 84 -10.73 10.78 10.97
C ARG A 84 -11.09 11.85 9.93
N GLY A 85 -10.38 11.90 8.80
CA GLY A 85 -10.58 12.93 7.78
C GLY A 85 -10.21 14.33 8.27
N GLU A 86 -9.24 14.43 9.19
CA GLU A 86 -8.83 15.71 9.73
C GLU A 86 -8.14 16.57 8.67
N LEU A 87 -8.66 17.78 8.49
CA LEU A 87 -8.01 18.81 7.68
C LEU A 87 -6.91 19.44 8.52
N ALA A 88 -5.72 19.53 7.94
CA ALA A 88 -4.55 20.11 8.58
C ALA A 88 -3.76 20.98 7.59
N ASP A 89 -2.94 21.88 8.13
CA ASP A 89 -2.12 22.80 7.34
C ASP A 89 -1.11 22.05 6.46
N THR A 90 -0.54 20.97 6.99
CA THR A 90 0.32 20.06 6.22
C THR A 90 -0.54 18.99 5.53
N PRO A 91 -0.47 18.87 4.20
CA PRO A 91 -1.14 17.79 3.49
C PRO A 91 -0.71 16.42 4.02
N LEU A 92 -1.63 15.45 4.02
CA LEU A 92 -1.39 14.14 4.60
C LEU A 92 -0.14 13.42 4.04
N ALA A 93 0.17 13.59 2.75
CA ALA A 93 1.40 13.08 2.15
C ALA A 93 2.67 13.69 2.76
N GLY A 94 2.65 14.98 3.10
CA GLY A 94 3.75 15.66 3.79
C GLY A 94 3.99 15.11 5.20
N ARG A 95 2.91 14.78 5.93
CA ARG A 95 3.02 14.14 7.25
C ARG A 95 3.63 12.74 7.19
N TYR A 96 3.33 11.98 6.13
CA TYR A 96 4.01 10.71 5.91
C TYR A 96 5.49 10.92 5.56
N ARG A 97 5.82 11.97 4.79
CA ARG A 97 7.21 12.33 4.43
C ARG A 97 8.09 12.57 5.63
N GLU A 98 7.58 13.28 6.63
CA GLU A 98 8.28 13.50 7.90
C GLU A 98 8.74 12.18 8.56
N ILE A 99 7.97 11.10 8.41
CA ILE A 99 8.30 9.80 9.01
C ILE A 99 9.52 9.17 8.32
N TRP A 100 9.55 9.08 6.99
CA TRP A 100 10.71 8.44 6.32
C TRP A 100 11.94 9.34 6.27
N THR A 101 11.78 10.66 6.43
CA THR A 101 12.91 11.58 6.62
C THR A 101 13.52 11.42 8.01
N ARG A 102 12.70 11.31 9.06
CA ARG A 102 13.18 11.21 10.44
C ARG A 102 13.64 9.80 10.83
N PHE A 103 12.94 8.77 10.36
CA PHE A 103 13.19 7.38 10.75
C PHE A 103 13.49 6.49 9.53
N PRO A 104 14.47 6.83 8.66
CA PRO A 104 14.65 6.20 7.34
C PRO A 104 14.84 4.68 7.40
N ASP A 105 15.41 4.16 8.49
CA ASP A 105 15.68 2.73 8.71
C ASP A 105 14.56 1.96 9.41
N SER A 106 13.46 2.63 9.75
CA SER A 106 12.34 1.99 10.41
C SER A 106 11.42 1.26 9.41
N PRO A 107 10.78 0.15 9.80
CA PRO A 107 9.68 -0.45 9.03
C PRO A 107 8.53 0.54 8.77
N GLN A 108 8.37 1.53 9.66
CA GLN A 108 7.37 2.58 9.55
C GLN A 108 7.66 3.56 8.41
N ALA A 109 8.92 3.83 8.08
CA ALA A 109 9.30 4.63 6.92
C ALA A 109 8.81 4.00 5.62
N GLU A 110 9.05 2.70 5.42
CA GLU A 110 8.58 2.01 4.22
C GLU A 110 7.06 1.98 4.13
N ARG A 111 6.37 1.77 5.26
CA ARG A 111 4.90 1.85 5.32
C ARG A 111 4.40 3.26 5.02
N ALA A 112 5.08 4.29 5.54
CA ALA A 112 4.74 5.68 5.29
C ALA A 112 4.88 6.04 3.80
N ILE A 113 5.93 5.57 3.13
CA ILE A 113 6.11 5.72 1.68
C ILE A 113 4.93 5.10 0.93
N VAL A 114 4.56 3.85 1.24
CA VAL A 114 3.43 3.18 0.57
C VAL A 114 2.13 3.96 0.73
N TYR A 115 1.83 4.47 1.93
CA TYR A 115 0.60 5.24 2.14
C TYR A 115 0.65 6.65 1.57
N ALA A 116 1.81 7.30 1.55
CA ALA A 116 1.98 8.56 0.83
C ALA A 116 1.72 8.39 -0.66
N ALA A 117 2.17 7.28 -1.27
CA ALA A 117 1.87 6.96 -2.66
C ALA A 117 0.35 6.90 -2.90
N ILE A 118 -0.39 6.19 -2.04
CA ILE A 118 -1.85 6.09 -2.13
C ILE A 118 -2.50 7.48 -2.01
N VAL A 119 -2.05 8.30 -1.06
CA VAL A 119 -2.58 9.66 -0.85
C VAL A 119 -2.34 10.54 -2.08
N VAL A 120 -1.10 10.57 -2.60
CA VAL A 120 -0.74 11.34 -3.80
C VAL A 120 -1.59 10.90 -4.99
N GLN A 121 -1.73 9.60 -5.20
CA GLN A 121 -2.49 9.05 -6.32
C GLN A 121 -3.99 9.38 -6.24
N HIS A 122 -4.55 9.52 -5.04
CA HIS A 122 -5.99 9.76 -4.82
C HIS A 122 -6.32 11.20 -4.46
N GLN A 123 -5.33 12.09 -4.46
CA GLN A 123 -5.54 13.50 -4.16
C GLN A 123 -6.52 14.11 -5.19
N PRO A 124 -7.55 14.85 -4.74
CA PRO A 124 -8.43 15.56 -5.65
C PRO A 124 -7.67 16.72 -6.32
N GLY A 125 -8.04 17.03 -7.56
CA GLY A 125 -7.47 18.15 -8.29
C GLY A 125 -7.37 17.89 -9.80
N PRO A 126 -6.87 18.88 -10.55
CA PRO A 126 -6.64 18.76 -11.99
C PRO A 126 -5.72 17.57 -12.31
N MET A 127 -5.96 16.91 -13.46
CA MET A 127 -5.21 15.73 -13.88
C MET A 127 -3.70 16.00 -13.93
N GLU A 128 -3.29 17.12 -14.54
CA GLU A 128 -1.87 17.51 -14.67
C GLU A 128 -1.17 17.69 -13.32
N ALA A 129 -1.83 18.34 -12.34
CA ALA A 129 -1.26 18.49 -11.01
C ALA A 129 -1.03 17.12 -10.33
N ARG A 130 -1.96 16.18 -10.52
CA ARG A 130 -1.85 14.81 -9.98
C ARG A 130 -0.76 14.00 -10.67
N ARG A 131 -0.61 14.15 -12.00
CA ARG A 131 0.49 13.54 -12.78
C ARG A 131 1.84 14.03 -12.28
N THR A 132 2.02 15.35 -12.17
CA THR A 132 3.25 15.95 -11.65
C THR A 132 3.55 15.48 -10.23
N ALA A 133 2.55 15.46 -9.35
CA ALA A 133 2.73 15.01 -7.97
C ALA A 133 3.18 13.54 -7.91
N LEU A 134 2.62 12.65 -8.75
CA LEU A 134 3.05 11.26 -8.81
C LEU A 134 4.48 11.14 -9.33
N LEU A 135 4.84 11.79 -10.43
CA LEU A 135 6.20 11.75 -10.99
C LEU A 135 7.25 12.22 -9.97
N THR A 136 7.00 13.35 -9.31
CA THR A 136 7.87 13.87 -8.25
C THR A 136 7.99 12.88 -7.10
N PHE A 137 6.87 12.27 -6.69
CA PHE A 137 6.87 11.28 -5.63
C PHE A 137 7.67 10.02 -5.99
N GLU A 138 7.53 9.50 -7.22
CA GLU A 138 8.30 8.32 -7.65
C GLU A 138 9.81 8.56 -7.66
N GLU A 139 10.25 9.77 -8.06
CA GLU A 139 11.65 10.13 -8.02
C GLU A 139 12.15 10.23 -6.57
N GLU A 140 11.37 10.87 -5.70
CA GLU A 140 11.72 11.05 -4.28
C GLU A 140 11.92 9.71 -3.56
N VAL A 141 11.08 8.71 -3.83
CA VAL A 141 11.09 7.44 -3.08
C VAL A 141 11.91 6.34 -3.76
N ARG A 142 12.57 6.66 -4.88
CA ARG A 142 13.39 5.71 -5.63
C ARG A 142 14.50 5.14 -4.75
N GLY A 143 14.53 3.82 -4.63
CA GLY A 143 15.55 3.12 -3.84
C GLY A 143 15.33 3.13 -2.32
N LEU A 144 14.29 3.79 -1.81
CA LEU A 144 14.00 3.83 -0.37
C LEU A 144 13.26 2.57 0.12
N LEU A 145 12.54 1.89 -0.77
CA LEU A 145 11.79 0.66 -0.47
C LEU A 145 12.71 -0.57 -0.59
N ARG A 146 13.08 -1.12 0.56
CA ARG A 146 14.01 -2.25 0.71
C ARG A 146 13.27 -3.57 0.89
N SER A 147 12.23 -3.61 1.70
CA SER A 147 11.52 -4.85 2.01
C SER A 147 10.67 -5.31 0.83
N PRO A 148 10.67 -6.62 0.51
CA PRO A 148 9.79 -7.19 -0.51
C PRO A 148 8.32 -6.84 -0.27
N ALA A 149 7.89 -6.80 1.00
CA ALA A 149 6.51 -6.47 1.35
C ALA A 149 6.13 -5.04 0.96
N ALA A 150 6.96 -4.05 1.28
CA ALA A 150 6.68 -2.66 0.95
C ALA A 150 6.77 -2.40 -0.56
N ARG A 151 7.79 -2.98 -1.22
CA ARG A 151 7.94 -2.93 -2.69
C ARG A 151 6.70 -3.44 -3.41
N ARG A 152 6.14 -4.59 -3.00
CA ARG A 152 4.91 -5.14 -3.59
C ARG A 152 3.72 -4.20 -3.47
N LEU A 153 3.48 -3.68 -2.27
CA LEU A 153 2.33 -2.79 -2.04
C LEU A 153 2.47 -1.49 -2.82
N TYR A 154 3.67 -0.92 -2.86
CA TYR A 154 3.97 0.24 -3.66
C TYR A 154 3.71 -0.01 -5.15
N HIS A 155 4.31 -1.05 -5.73
CA HIS A 155 4.19 -1.32 -7.16
C HIS A 155 2.77 -1.70 -7.57
N LEU A 156 2.01 -2.38 -6.71
CA LEU A 156 0.60 -2.65 -6.95
C LEU A 156 -0.21 -1.34 -7.07
N SER A 157 0.04 -0.39 -6.16
CA SER A 157 -0.60 0.94 -6.20
C SER A 157 -0.14 1.76 -7.39
N ALA A 158 1.17 1.75 -7.69
CA ALA A 158 1.76 2.48 -8.80
C ALA A 158 1.22 2.01 -10.16
N SER A 159 1.08 0.70 -10.37
CA SER A 159 0.48 0.15 -11.60
C SER A 159 -0.91 0.73 -11.89
N LEU A 160 -1.78 0.77 -10.87
CA LEU A 160 -3.12 1.35 -10.99
C LEU A 160 -3.08 2.84 -11.30
N ALA A 161 -2.13 3.56 -10.71
CA ALA A 161 -1.98 4.99 -10.93
C ALA A 161 -1.49 5.32 -12.34
N TRP A 162 -0.51 4.57 -12.87
CA TRP A 162 0.00 4.73 -14.22
C TRP A 162 -1.08 4.48 -15.28
N GLY A 163 -1.84 3.38 -15.15
CA GLY A 163 -2.95 3.12 -16.06
C GLY A 163 -4.05 4.18 -16.00
N ARG A 164 -4.41 4.67 -14.80
CA ARG A 164 -5.52 5.65 -14.66
C ARG A 164 -5.13 7.08 -14.99
N LEU A 165 -3.93 7.52 -14.58
CA LEU A 165 -3.52 8.92 -14.69
C LEU A 165 -2.84 9.20 -16.02
N PHE A 166 -2.03 8.28 -16.53
CA PHE A 166 -1.21 8.50 -17.72
C PHE A 166 -1.71 7.74 -18.94
N ASP A 167 -2.59 6.74 -18.75
CA ASP A 167 -2.93 5.77 -19.79
C ASP A 167 -1.66 5.07 -20.35
N ASP A 168 -0.64 4.95 -19.50
CA ASP A 168 0.66 4.36 -19.83
C ASP A 168 0.65 2.89 -19.40
N GLU A 169 0.18 2.04 -20.32
CA GLU A 169 0.11 0.59 -20.12
C GLU A 169 1.51 -0.04 -19.94
N ASP A 170 2.56 0.55 -20.52
CA ASP A 170 3.93 0.04 -20.45
C ASP A 170 4.47 0.12 -19.03
N ARG A 171 4.38 1.32 -18.42
CA ARG A 171 4.79 1.52 -17.03
C ARG A 171 3.87 0.79 -16.05
N ALA A 172 2.56 0.76 -16.33
CA ALA A 172 1.63 0.01 -15.50
C ALA A 172 1.98 -1.49 -15.48
N CYS A 173 2.34 -2.06 -16.63
CA CYS A 173 2.78 -3.44 -16.78
C CYS A 173 4.13 -3.69 -16.08
N ALA A 174 5.11 -2.79 -16.26
CA ALA A 174 6.43 -2.89 -15.61
C ALA A 174 6.30 -2.99 -14.07
N HIS A 175 5.39 -2.24 -13.47
CA HIS A 175 5.10 -2.36 -12.04
C HIS A 175 4.47 -3.71 -11.66
N LEU A 176 3.55 -4.24 -12.47
CA LEU A 176 2.95 -5.56 -12.20
C LEU A 176 3.95 -6.70 -12.32
N LEU A 177 4.93 -6.60 -13.23
CA LEU A 177 6.01 -7.58 -13.34
C LEU A 177 6.82 -7.66 -12.05
N VAL A 178 7.15 -6.51 -11.45
CA VAL A 178 7.83 -6.50 -10.14
C VAL A 178 6.96 -7.16 -9.05
N VAL A 179 5.65 -6.92 -9.05
CA VAL A 179 4.72 -7.58 -8.10
C VAL A 179 4.66 -9.09 -8.33
N TYR A 180 4.63 -9.53 -9.59
CA TYR A 180 4.65 -10.93 -9.97
C TYR A 180 5.91 -11.63 -9.48
N GLU A 181 7.09 -11.05 -9.74
CA GLU A 181 8.40 -11.59 -9.31
C GLU A 181 8.52 -11.70 -7.79
N LEU A 182 8.01 -10.72 -7.05
CA LEU A 182 8.04 -10.71 -5.59
C LEU A 182 6.98 -11.63 -4.95
N GLY A 183 5.99 -12.08 -5.73
CA GLY A 183 4.88 -12.95 -5.32
C GLY A 183 3.90 -12.32 -4.32
N LEU A 184 2.62 -12.72 -4.33
CA LEU A 184 1.64 -12.27 -3.33
C LEU A 184 1.07 -13.45 -2.54
N ALA A 185 0.83 -13.24 -1.23
CA ALA A 185 0.14 -14.20 -0.39
C ALA A 185 -1.38 -14.23 -0.66
N SER A 186 -1.97 -13.10 -1.09
CA SER A 186 -3.39 -13.02 -1.42
C SER A 186 -3.66 -13.69 -2.77
N HIS A 187 -4.37 -14.83 -2.74
CA HIS A 187 -4.78 -15.55 -3.95
C HIS A 187 -5.59 -14.67 -4.89
N TYR A 188 -6.56 -13.91 -4.37
CA TYR A 188 -7.40 -13.03 -5.18
C TYR A 188 -6.61 -11.90 -5.85
N THR A 189 -5.71 -11.25 -5.11
CA THR A 189 -4.91 -10.15 -5.67
C THR A 189 -3.93 -10.68 -6.71
N PHE A 190 -3.32 -11.84 -6.47
CA PHE A 190 -2.39 -12.43 -7.43
C PHE A 190 -3.09 -12.91 -8.71
N SER A 191 -4.34 -13.40 -8.61
CA SER A 191 -5.12 -13.73 -9.82
C SER A 191 -5.38 -12.50 -10.68
N ASP A 192 -5.65 -11.34 -10.08
CA ASP A 192 -5.80 -10.09 -10.81
C ASP A 192 -4.50 -9.62 -11.48
N VAL A 193 -3.36 -9.77 -10.81
CA VAL A 193 -2.04 -9.45 -11.38
C VAL A 193 -1.77 -10.29 -12.64
N LEU A 194 -1.95 -11.62 -12.55
CA LEU A 194 -1.73 -12.51 -13.70
C LEU A 194 -2.65 -12.17 -14.88
N PHE A 195 -3.94 -11.95 -14.60
CA PHE A 195 -4.90 -11.65 -15.64
C PHE A 195 -4.57 -10.32 -16.35
N ARG A 196 -4.21 -9.28 -15.58
CA ARG A 196 -3.80 -7.99 -16.14
C ARG A 196 -2.52 -8.09 -16.94
N LEU A 197 -1.51 -8.82 -16.47
CA LEU A 197 -0.28 -9.06 -17.23
C LEU A 197 -0.59 -9.73 -18.58
N GLY A 198 -1.43 -10.76 -18.59
CA GLY A 198 -1.90 -11.39 -19.83
C GLY A 198 -2.55 -10.38 -20.79
N GLU A 199 -3.47 -9.55 -20.28
CA GLU A 199 -4.13 -8.52 -21.08
C GLU A 199 -3.17 -7.45 -21.62
N TYR A 200 -2.22 -6.96 -20.82
CA TYR A 200 -1.24 -5.98 -21.25
C TYR A 200 -0.35 -6.51 -22.38
N HIS A 201 0.22 -7.71 -22.20
CA HIS A 201 1.03 -8.33 -23.24
C HIS A 201 0.21 -8.64 -24.50
N ARG A 202 -1.07 -9.02 -24.36
CA ARG A 202 -1.95 -9.25 -25.51
C ARG A 202 -2.17 -7.98 -26.33
N ARG A 203 -2.44 -6.84 -25.68
CA ARG A 203 -2.66 -5.55 -26.37
C ARG A 203 -1.43 -5.05 -27.11
N LYS A 204 -0.24 -5.42 -26.64
CA LYS A 204 1.05 -5.12 -27.30
C LYS A 204 1.39 -6.05 -28.46
N GLY A 205 0.59 -7.09 -28.72
CA GLY A 205 0.91 -8.12 -29.70
C GLY A 205 1.99 -9.11 -29.23
N GLU A 206 2.32 -9.13 -27.94
CA GLU A 206 3.27 -10.08 -27.35
C GLU A 206 2.58 -11.40 -27.01
N GLU A 207 2.05 -12.07 -28.04
CA GLU A 207 1.09 -13.18 -27.92
C GLU A 207 1.62 -14.35 -27.07
N ALA A 208 2.88 -14.75 -27.29
CA ALA A 208 3.50 -15.83 -26.53
C ALA A 208 3.56 -15.53 -25.01
N THR A 209 3.91 -14.28 -24.65
CA THR A 209 3.99 -13.83 -23.25
C THR A 209 2.60 -13.73 -22.63
N ALA A 210 1.63 -13.19 -23.38
CA ALA A 210 0.24 -13.12 -22.95
C ALA A 210 -0.34 -14.51 -22.68
N ALA A 211 -0.15 -15.44 -23.63
CA ALA A 211 -0.62 -16.82 -23.51
C ALA A 211 0.00 -17.52 -22.28
N ARG A 212 1.27 -17.25 -21.97
CA ARG A 212 1.93 -17.77 -20.76
C ARG A 212 1.20 -17.33 -19.49
N PHE A 213 0.93 -16.02 -19.34
CA PHE A 213 0.25 -15.52 -18.14
C PHE A 213 -1.19 -16.01 -18.01
N PHE A 214 -1.93 -16.10 -19.11
CA PHE A 214 -3.28 -16.68 -19.09
C PHE A 214 -3.27 -18.17 -18.74
N ARG A 215 -2.31 -18.95 -19.24
CA ARG A 215 -2.15 -20.37 -18.84
C ARG A 215 -1.84 -20.51 -17.36
N GLU A 216 -0.94 -19.68 -16.83
CA GLU A 216 -0.64 -19.68 -15.40
C GLU A 216 -1.89 -19.33 -14.57
N PHE A 217 -2.65 -18.32 -15.00
CA PHE A 217 -3.91 -17.94 -14.37
C PHE A 217 -4.90 -19.11 -14.31
N VAL A 218 -5.14 -19.79 -15.44
CA VAL A 218 -6.07 -20.92 -15.51
C VAL A 218 -5.61 -22.09 -14.63
N ALA A 219 -4.32 -22.39 -14.63
CA ALA A 219 -3.77 -23.48 -13.82
C ALA A 219 -3.89 -23.20 -12.32
N ARG A 220 -3.70 -21.94 -11.90
CA ARG A 220 -3.63 -21.57 -10.48
C ARG A 220 -4.99 -21.17 -9.89
N TYR A 221 -5.93 -20.73 -10.72
CA TYR A 221 -7.23 -20.20 -10.29
C TYR A 221 -8.42 -20.79 -11.07
N PRO A 222 -8.59 -22.12 -11.13
CA PRO A 222 -9.61 -22.75 -11.98
C PRO A 222 -11.05 -22.35 -11.64
N ALA A 223 -11.31 -21.84 -10.43
CA ALA A 223 -12.63 -21.40 -9.97
C ALA A 223 -12.88 -19.88 -10.17
N ASP A 224 -11.91 -19.10 -10.66
CA ASP A 224 -12.13 -17.68 -10.93
C ASP A 224 -13.08 -17.53 -12.12
N ARG A 225 -14.05 -16.61 -12.03
CA ARG A 225 -15.04 -16.35 -13.09
C ARG A 225 -14.43 -15.99 -14.46
N ARG A 226 -13.18 -15.53 -14.48
CA ARG A 226 -12.45 -15.16 -15.70
C ARG A 226 -11.73 -16.35 -16.36
N THR A 227 -11.76 -17.53 -15.75
CA THR A 227 -10.99 -18.71 -16.21
C THR A 227 -11.33 -19.13 -17.62
N ASP A 228 -12.61 -19.17 -17.98
CA ASP A 228 -13.01 -19.59 -19.33
C ASP A 228 -12.56 -18.58 -20.38
N LEU A 229 -12.64 -17.28 -20.08
CA LEU A 229 -12.10 -16.23 -20.93
C LEU A 229 -10.58 -16.35 -21.08
N ALA A 230 -9.85 -16.50 -19.97
CA ALA A 230 -8.40 -16.68 -20.00
C ALA A 230 -7.99 -17.93 -20.80
N ARG A 231 -8.75 -19.02 -20.70
CA ARG A 231 -8.52 -20.25 -21.48
C ARG A 231 -8.70 -19.98 -22.97
N CYS A 232 -9.79 -19.32 -23.38
CA CYS A 232 -10.02 -18.95 -24.77
C CYS A 232 -8.89 -18.06 -25.32
N LEU A 233 -8.51 -17.02 -24.58
CA LEU A 233 -7.42 -16.13 -24.97
C LEU A 233 -6.09 -16.89 -25.10
N ALA A 234 -5.78 -17.79 -24.16
CA ALA A 234 -4.56 -18.60 -24.22
C ALA A 234 -4.49 -19.53 -25.45
N LEU A 235 -5.64 -20.00 -25.96
CA LEU A 235 -5.73 -20.84 -27.16
C LEU A 235 -5.62 -20.01 -28.44
N GLN A 236 -6.25 -18.83 -28.48
CA GLN A 236 -6.22 -17.93 -29.64
C GLN A 236 -4.83 -17.33 -29.89
N LEU A 237 -4.03 -17.17 -28.83
CA LEU A 237 -2.69 -16.57 -28.88
C LEU A 237 -1.58 -17.63 -29.08
N GLN A 238 -1.93 -18.84 -29.52
CA GLN A 238 -0.93 -19.83 -29.92
C GLN A 238 -0.36 -19.41 -31.28
N PRO A 239 0.97 -19.43 -31.47
CA PRO A 239 1.52 -19.25 -32.79
C PRO A 239 0.97 -20.37 -33.67
N HIS A 240 0.35 -20.01 -34.79
CA HIS A 240 0.13 -20.95 -35.87
C HIS A 240 1.52 -21.38 -36.35
N GLU A 241 1.95 -22.59 -35.97
CA GLU A 241 3.10 -23.22 -36.63
C GLU A 241 2.75 -23.35 -38.12
N PRO A 242 3.60 -22.82 -39.03
CA PRO A 242 3.41 -22.94 -40.47
C PRO A 242 3.55 -24.39 -40.96
#